data_AF-A0A6B0VDH7-F1
#
_entry.id   AF-A0A6B0VDH7-F1
#
_cell.length_a   1.000
_cell.length_b   1.000
_cell.length_c   1.000
_cell.angle_alpha   90.00
_cell.angle_beta   90.00
_cell.angle_gamma   90.00
#
_symmetry.space_group_name_H-M   'P 1'
#
loop_
_entity.id
_entity.type
_entity.pdbx_description
1 polymer ?
#
loop_
_entity_poly.entity_id
_entity_poly.type
_entity_poly.pdbx_seq_one_letter_code
_entity_poly.pdbx_strand_id
1 'polypeptide(L)'
;KCKKKIQTLKNELQSAKEQLRSLRDPKFLADDQKKVIAKQSSRGMTWSLQTVKQALQMKFACGTTGYELLRTLGYPLPSTRTLLRRMQSFHFLPGILGEVFDILKRKADAMEEAERDCVLFLDEMEIAPGIEHDQSEDTFLGSVTLPKKNDDANRALVFMLGGLTSRWKQVIAYHFTGRSLDGTLLKDFVLDLVKLSCEVGLKVLAVTSDMGASNRAMWRELGLISTRNEDTTCSIPHPHLQGRRLYFMADVAHLIKNIRGQLLRSEVFVLSKRTMEENGLPSARVKLEYLETALNMDKENELKVAPGLSEIHVSQGHFTKMKVNIAIQFFREASTAIRYRVSQGQLPPEAETTAWFCELVFGWFTLMSSRHPVVAISHFDGNKYRAAIQKLDLAARTFREMNMGETAHWKPSQAGLIASTTVVYQLQEELLNEHGYDYLLTGRMTQDCLENLFSVIRIKKPVPSAYDFKYALRMVCVSQFVYTPKTSGYTVDDREYLADLFSACPRAAPQEPTPT
;
A
#
# COMPACT_ATOMS: atom_id res chain seq x y z
N LYS A 1 -38.62 -1.62 -65.32
CA LYS A 1 -37.19 -1.88 -64.97
C LYS A 1 -36.75 -1.11 -63.71
N CYS A 2 -36.97 0.21 -63.62
CA CYS A 2 -36.62 1.01 -62.44
C CYS A 2 -37.31 0.60 -61.12
N LYS A 3 -38.62 0.31 -61.13
CA LYS A 3 -39.35 -0.11 -59.90
C LYS A 3 -38.78 -1.38 -59.26
N LYS A 4 -38.41 -2.39 -60.07
CA LYS A 4 -37.75 -3.60 -59.58
C LYS A 4 -36.38 -3.28 -58.96
N LYS A 5 -35.58 -2.41 -59.60
CA LYS A 5 -34.26 -2.02 -59.11
C LYS A 5 -34.31 -1.23 -57.80
N ILE A 6 -35.31 -0.37 -57.63
CA ILE A 6 -35.57 0.34 -56.37
C ILE A 6 -35.95 -0.64 -55.25
N GLN A 7 -36.76 -1.65 -55.54
CA GLN A 7 -37.13 -2.65 -54.54
C GLN A 7 -35.95 -3.51 -54.12
N THR A 8 -35.08 -3.92 -55.06
CA THR A 8 -33.85 -4.66 -54.74
C THR A 8 -32.93 -3.84 -53.84
N LEU A 9 -32.69 -2.56 -54.17
CA LEU A 9 -31.86 -1.67 -53.34
C LEU A 9 -32.45 -1.43 -51.95
N LYS A 10 -33.79 -1.36 -51.81
CA LYS A 10 -34.43 -1.26 -50.50
C LYS A 10 -34.22 -2.52 -49.66
N ASN A 11 -34.31 -3.69 -50.27
CA ASN A 11 -34.09 -4.97 -49.59
C ASN A 11 -32.61 -5.14 -49.18
N GLU A 12 -31.67 -4.74 -50.05
CA GLU A 12 -30.23 -4.73 -49.73
C GLU A 12 -29.92 -3.74 -48.59
N LEU A 13 -30.51 -2.55 -48.60
CA LEU A 13 -30.36 -1.56 -47.54
C LEU A 13 -30.94 -2.05 -46.20
N GLN A 14 -32.08 -2.75 -46.25
CA GLN A 14 -32.71 -3.34 -45.07
C GLN A 14 -31.81 -4.44 -44.47
N SER A 15 -31.31 -5.35 -45.31
CA SER A 15 -30.38 -6.42 -44.92
C SER A 15 -29.08 -5.86 -44.34
N ALA A 16 -28.49 -4.84 -44.98
CA ALA A 16 -27.30 -4.16 -44.47
C ALA A 16 -27.54 -3.47 -43.13
N LYS A 17 -28.71 -2.85 -42.92
CA LYS A 17 -29.09 -2.24 -41.63
C LYS A 17 -29.31 -3.29 -40.54
N GLU A 18 -29.85 -4.45 -40.87
CA GLU A 18 -30.02 -5.57 -39.93
C GLU A 18 -28.67 -6.20 -39.55
N GLN A 19 -27.75 -6.36 -40.51
CA GLN A 19 -26.36 -6.77 -40.26
C GLN A 19 -25.59 -5.74 -39.42
N LEU A 20 -25.79 -4.44 -39.66
CA LEU A 20 -25.17 -3.39 -38.85
C LEU A 20 -25.73 -3.36 -37.42
N ARG A 21 -27.04 -3.63 -37.24
CA ARG A 21 -27.68 -3.73 -35.92
C ARG A 21 -27.26 -4.98 -35.15
N SER A 22 -26.91 -6.07 -35.84
CA SER A 22 -26.46 -7.32 -35.21
C SER A 22 -24.97 -7.31 -34.82
N LEU A 23 -24.16 -6.48 -35.49
CA LEU A 23 -22.79 -6.18 -35.08
C LEU A 23 -22.80 -5.34 -33.78
N ARG A 24 -22.70 -6.00 -32.63
CA ARG A 24 -22.48 -5.31 -31.35
C ARG A 24 -21.19 -4.51 -31.42
N ASP A 25 -21.26 -3.21 -31.15
CA ASP A 25 -20.07 -2.38 -30.98
C ASP A 25 -19.23 -2.95 -29.82
N PRO A 26 -17.99 -3.41 -30.08
CA PRO A 26 -17.16 -4.00 -29.04
C PRO A 26 -16.74 -2.91 -28.05
N LYS A 27 -17.48 -2.80 -26.93
CA LYS A 27 -17.23 -1.82 -25.86
C LYS A 27 -15.86 -1.95 -25.19
N PHE A 28 -15.16 -3.08 -25.37
CA PHE A 28 -13.83 -3.33 -24.78
C PHE A 28 -12.67 -2.75 -25.60
N LEU A 29 -12.93 -2.31 -26.83
CA LEU A 29 -11.93 -1.70 -27.72
C LEU A 29 -12.10 -0.19 -27.78
N ALA A 30 -10.99 0.53 -27.79
CA ALA A 30 -10.96 1.95 -28.07
C ALA A 30 -11.23 2.25 -29.56
N ASP A 31 -11.63 3.48 -29.88
CA ASP A 31 -12.03 3.84 -31.25
C ASP A 31 -10.90 3.70 -32.28
N ASP A 32 -9.66 3.95 -31.88
CA ASP A 32 -8.49 3.71 -32.72
C ASP A 32 -8.24 2.22 -32.99
N GLN A 33 -8.51 1.35 -32.01
CA GLN A 33 -8.47 -0.11 -32.17
C GLN A 33 -9.56 -0.59 -33.12
N LYS A 34 -10.79 -0.08 -32.99
CA LYS A 34 -11.90 -0.36 -33.91
C LYS A 34 -11.56 0.06 -35.33
N LYS A 35 -10.94 1.23 -35.51
CA LYS A 35 -10.44 1.72 -36.81
C LYS A 35 -9.39 0.79 -37.42
N VAL A 36 -8.48 0.25 -36.61
CA VAL A 36 -7.46 -0.71 -37.10
C VAL A 36 -8.10 -2.01 -37.55
N ILE A 37 -9.09 -2.54 -36.82
CA ILE A 37 -9.85 -3.72 -37.24
C ILE A 37 -10.56 -3.44 -38.56
N ALA A 38 -11.25 -2.28 -38.67
CA ALA A 38 -11.97 -1.90 -39.89
C ALA A 38 -11.04 -1.72 -41.09
N LYS A 39 -9.85 -1.15 -40.90
CA LYS A 39 -8.84 -0.94 -41.97
C LYS A 39 -8.03 -2.21 -42.26
N GLN A 40 -8.09 -3.24 -41.39
CA GLN A 40 -7.20 -4.41 -41.39
C GLN A 40 -5.70 -4.05 -41.40
N SER A 41 -5.34 -2.84 -40.98
CA SER A 41 -3.97 -2.34 -40.98
C SER A 41 -3.77 -1.26 -39.94
N SER A 42 -2.68 -1.35 -39.20
CA SER A 42 -2.21 -0.33 -38.26
C SER A 42 -1.26 0.69 -38.90
N ARG A 43 -0.95 0.55 -40.20
CA ARG A 43 0.00 1.44 -40.89
C ARG A 43 -0.53 2.87 -40.96
N GLY A 44 0.28 3.81 -40.48
CA GLY A 44 -0.05 5.24 -40.43
C GLY A 44 -1.05 5.64 -39.33
N MET A 45 -1.45 4.72 -38.45
CA MET A 45 -2.35 5.03 -37.34
C MET A 45 -1.59 5.62 -36.15
N THR A 46 -2.17 6.67 -35.57
CA THR A 46 -1.70 7.24 -34.31
C THR A 46 -2.55 6.67 -33.18
N TRP A 47 -1.90 5.89 -32.32
CA TRP A 47 -2.56 5.30 -31.15
C TRP A 47 -2.87 6.36 -30.10
N SER A 48 -4.08 6.29 -29.59
CA SER A 48 -4.59 7.08 -28.47
C SER A 48 -3.83 6.75 -27.18
N LEU A 49 -3.94 7.65 -26.21
CA LEU A 49 -3.31 7.48 -24.91
C LEU A 49 -3.85 6.27 -24.15
N GLN A 50 -5.17 6.12 -24.19
CA GLN A 50 -5.88 5.01 -23.58
C GLN A 50 -5.39 3.67 -24.13
N THR A 51 -5.25 3.56 -25.46
CA THR A 51 -4.75 2.34 -26.11
C THR A 51 -3.28 2.08 -25.79
N VAL A 52 -2.44 3.11 -25.72
CA VAL A 52 -1.04 2.96 -25.29
C VAL A 52 -0.96 2.47 -23.85
N LYS A 53 -1.72 3.05 -22.92
CA LYS A 53 -1.78 2.58 -21.52
C LYS A 53 -2.24 1.14 -21.43
N GLN A 54 -3.37 0.81 -22.04
CA GLN A 54 -3.92 -0.55 -22.04
C GLN A 54 -2.91 -1.55 -22.61
N ALA A 55 -2.22 -1.19 -23.69
CA ALA A 55 -1.19 -2.02 -24.30
C ALA A 55 0.03 -2.22 -23.39
N LEU A 56 0.47 -1.17 -22.67
CA LEU A 56 1.55 -1.29 -21.67
C LEU A 56 1.14 -2.20 -20.50
N GLN A 57 -0.10 -2.07 -20.02
CA GLN A 57 -0.65 -2.93 -18.97
C GLN A 57 -0.70 -4.40 -19.44
N MET A 58 -1.18 -4.67 -20.66
CA MET A 58 -1.17 -6.01 -21.24
C MET A 58 0.25 -6.56 -21.36
N LYS A 59 1.19 -5.78 -21.93
CA LYS A 59 2.60 -6.18 -22.07
C LYS A 59 3.24 -6.47 -20.71
N PHE A 60 2.91 -5.69 -19.69
CA PHE A 60 3.38 -5.94 -18.33
C PHE A 60 2.79 -7.25 -17.79
N ALA A 61 1.49 -7.50 -17.94
CA ALA A 61 0.83 -8.69 -17.41
C ALA A 61 1.27 -10.00 -18.09
N CYS A 62 1.26 -10.07 -19.43
CA CYS A 62 1.55 -11.32 -20.16
C CYS A 62 2.99 -11.44 -20.68
N GLY A 63 3.82 -10.41 -20.48
CA GLY A 63 5.19 -10.36 -21.00
C GLY A 63 5.27 -10.09 -22.50
N THR A 64 6.49 -9.94 -23.02
CA THR A 64 6.71 -9.62 -24.44
C THR A 64 6.20 -10.73 -25.35
N THR A 65 6.43 -11.99 -25.00
CA THR A 65 5.98 -13.15 -25.79
C THR A 65 4.46 -13.22 -25.87
N GLY A 66 3.76 -13.08 -24.74
CA GLY A 66 2.30 -13.07 -24.71
C GLY A 66 1.71 -11.89 -25.47
N TYR A 67 2.34 -10.72 -25.39
CA TYR A 67 1.92 -9.51 -26.09
C TYR A 67 2.06 -9.64 -27.62
N GLU A 68 3.18 -10.19 -28.10
CA GLU A 68 3.37 -10.44 -29.54
C GLU A 68 2.49 -11.58 -30.05
N LEU A 69 2.18 -12.58 -29.22
CA LEU A 69 1.17 -13.60 -29.56
C LEU A 69 -0.21 -12.95 -29.78
N LEU A 70 -0.66 -12.07 -28.87
CA LEU A 70 -1.92 -11.35 -29.03
C LEU A 70 -1.95 -10.52 -30.32
N ARG A 71 -0.84 -9.86 -30.66
CA ARG A 71 -0.70 -9.13 -31.93
C ARG A 71 -0.77 -10.06 -33.14
N THR A 72 -0.14 -11.22 -33.06
CA THR A 72 -0.15 -12.24 -34.13
C THR A 72 -1.54 -12.83 -34.33
N LEU A 73 -2.32 -12.98 -33.25
CA LEU A 73 -3.73 -13.38 -33.29
C LEU A 73 -4.67 -12.28 -33.82
N GLY A 74 -4.14 -11.12 -34.21
CA GLY A 74 -4.90 -10.02 -34.82
C GLY A 74 -5.49 -9.03 -33.83
N TYR A 75 -5.08 -9.06 -32.54
CA TYR A 75 -5.54 -8.05 -31.59
C TYR A 75 -4.95 -6.67 -31.95
N PRO A 76 -5.77 -5.60 -32.03
CA PRO A 76 -5.34 -4.29 -32.50
C PRO A 76 -4.50 -3.54 -31.45
N LEU A 77 -3.23 -3.92 -31.32
CA LEU A 77 -2.30 -3.32 -30.35
C LEU A 77 -1.16 -2.55 -31.04
N PRO A 78 -0.57 -1.53 -30.37
CA PRO A 78 0.65 -0.86 -30.83
C PRO A 78 1.85 -1.83 -30.89
N SER A 79 2.82 -1.56 -31.77
CA SER A 79 4.05 -2.37 -31.80
C SER A 79 4.91 -2.13 -30.57
N THR A 80 5.72 -3.12 -30.17
CA THR A 80 6.67 -2.97 -29.07
C THR A 80 7.57 -1.74 -29.24
N ARG A 81 8.04 -1.46 -30.47
CA ARG A 81 8.80 -0.25 -30.80
C ARG A 81 8.00 1.04 -30.56
N THR A 82 6.71 1.03 -30.87
CA THR A 82 5.83 2.19 -30.62
C THR A 82 5.66 2.42 -29.12
N LEU A 83 5.47 1.37 -28.33
CA LEU A 83 5.37 1.46 -26.88
C LEU A 83 6.67 2.00 -26.26
N LEU A 84 7.83 1.45 -26.64
CA LEU A 84 9.14 1.92 -26.16
C LEU A 84 9.37 3.39 -26.50
N ARG A 85 9.08 3.80 -27.74
CA ARG A 85 9.19 5.21 -28.15
C ARG A 85 8.25 6.13 -27.34
N ARG A 86 7.04 5.67 -27.02
CA ARG A 86 6.09 6.43 -26.18
C ARG A 86 6.57 6.56 -24.73
N MET A 87 7.37 5.62 -24.25
CA MET A 87 7.91 5.65 -22.90
C MET A 87 9.22 6.44 -22.80
N GLN A 88 9.93 6.64 -23.91
CA GLN A 88 11.30 7.14 -23.94
C GLN A 88 11.50 8.47 -23.20
N SER A 89 10.49 9.34 -23.20
CA SER A 89 10.53 10.64 -22.53
C SER A 89 10.44 10.58 -21.00
N PHE A 90 10.20 9.40 -20.41
CA PHE A 90 10.03 9.26 -18.97
C PHE A 90 11.29 8.67 -18.32
N HIS A 91 12.16 9.53 -17.81
CA HIS A 91 13.40 9.12 -17.16
C HIS A 91 13.15 8.72 -15.71
N PHE A 92 13.46 7.47 -15.38
CA PHE A 92 13.25 6.90 -14.03
C PHE A 92 14.60 6.49 -13.45
N LEU A 93 15.55 7.42 -13.33
CA LEU A 93 16.81 7.13 -12.64
C LEU A 93 16.61 7.18 -11.10
N PRO A 94 17.44 6.48 -10.31
CA PRO A 94 17.36 6.53 -8.86
C PRO A 94 17.54 7.96 -8.35
N GLY A 95 16.73 8.36 -7.38
CA GLY A 95 16.61 9.73 -6.91
C GLY A 95 15.16 10.18 -6.82
N ILE A 96 15.01 11.50 -6.82
CA ILE A 96 13.72 12.19 -6.88
C ILE A 96 13.22 12.17 -8.32
N LEU A 97 11.96 11.76 -8.52
CA LEU A 97 11.34 11.67 -9.84
C LEU A 97 10.79 13.06 -10.24
N GLY A 98 11.65 13.91 -10.79
CA GLY A 98 11.30 15.30 -11.14
C GLY A 98 10.07 15.45 -12.03
N GLU A 99 9.95 14.62 -13.08
CA GLU A 99 8.80 14.63 -13.99
C GLU A 99 7.46 14.34 -13.28
N VAL A 100 7.50 13.58 -12.18
CA VAL A 100 6.31 13.31 -11.37
C VAL A 100 5.90 14.56 -10.60
N PHE A 101 6.85 15.30 -10.02
CA PHE A 101 6.57 16.53 -9.28
C PHE A 101 5.97 17.61 -10.18
N ASP A 102 6.40 17.72 -11.44
CA ASP A 102 5.80 18.67 -12.41
C ASP A 102 4.30 18.41 -12.64
N ILE A 103 3.89 17.15 -12.60
CA ILE A 103 2.48 16.75 -12.77
C ILE A 103 1.72 16.91 -11.46
N LEU A 104 2.35 16.54 -10.34
CA LEU A 104 1.77 16.71 -9.01
C LEU A 104 1.42 18.17 -8.76
N LYS A 105 2.28 19.11 -9.17
CA LYS A 105 2.00 20.55 -9.06
C LYS A 105 0.70 20.95 -9.75
N ARG A 106 0.55 20.60 -11.04
CA ARG A 106 -0.68 20.90 -11.80
C ARG A 106 -1.92 20.24 -11.21
N LYS A 107 -1.77 19.04 -10.63
CA LYS A 107 -2.87 18.32 -9.98
C LYS A 107 -3.25 18.96 -8.65
N ALA A 108 -2.28 19.32 -7.83
CA ALA A 108 -2.49 19.98 -6.54
C ALA A 108 -3.16 21.35 -6.70
N ASP A 109 -2.81 22.10 -7.75
CA ASP A 109 -3.47 23.38 -8.07
C ASP A 109 -4.98 23.21 -8.34
N ALA A 110 -5.39 22.07 -8.89
CA ALA A 110 -6.79 21.74 -9.17
C ALA A 110 -7.52 21.06 -8.00
N MET A 111 -6.81 20.70 -6.92
CA MET A 111 -7.37 20.05 -5.73
C MET A 111 -7.94 21.07 -4.76
N GLU A 112 -8.99 20.66 -4.05
CA GLU A 112 -9.47 21.40 -2.88
C GLU A 112 -8.48 21.31 -1.71
N GLU A 113 -8.59 22.24 -0.76
CA GLU A 113 -7.71 22.36 0.41
C GLU A 113 -7.53 21.04 1.19
N ALA A 114 -8.62 20.30 1.40
CA ALA A 114 -8.63 19.04 2.15
C ALA A 114 -8.14 17.84 1.31
N GLU A 115 -8.16 17.92 -0.02
CA GLU A 115 -7.67 16.86 -0.90
C GLU A 115 -6.13 16.84 -1.01
N ARG A 116 -5.50 17.96 -0.65
CA ARG A 116 -4.05 18.15 -0.63
C ARG A 116 -3.37 17.48 0.57
N ASP A 117 -4.12 17.16 1.62
CA ASP A 117 -3.62 16.46 2.80
C ASP A 117 -3.24 15.02 2.44
N CYS A 118 -1.97 14.66 2.70
CA CYS A 118 -1.38 13.40 2.29
C CYS A 118 -0.38 12.85 3.30
N VAL A 119 0.03 11.60 3.07
CA VAL A 119 0.95 10.83 3.89
C VAL A 119 2.13 10.39 3.03
N LEU A 120 3.34 10.50 3.58
CA LEU A 120 4.55 9.98 2.98
C LEU A 120 4.84 8.57 3.51
N PHE A 121 4.91 7.60 2.62
CA PHE A 121 5.26 6.22 2.91
C PHE A 121 6.70 5.95 2.47
N LEU A 122 7.45 5.21 3.28
CA LEU A 122 8.75 4.66 2.92
C LEU A 122 8.88 3.20 3.32
N ASP A 123 9.34 2.37 2.39
CA ASP A 123 9.60 0.96 2.63
C ASP A 123 10.65 0.44 1.65
N GLU A 124 11.30 -0.67 1.99
CA GLU A 124 12.38 -1.27 1.21
C GLU A 124 12.03 -2.69 0.76
N MET A 125 12.49 -3.05 -0.44
CA MET A 125 12.43 -4.42 -0.92
C MET A 125 13.80 -4.95 -1.30
N GLU A 126 14.03 -6.23 -1.03
CA GLU A 126 15.26 -6.93 -1.44
C GLU A 126 15.36 -7.05 -2.97
N ILE A 127 16.56 -6.77 -3.48
CA ILE A 127 16.94 -6.91 -4.89
C ILE A 127 18.19 -7.78 -5.02
N ALA A 128 18.39 -8.39 -6.19
CA ALA A 128 19.59 -9.16 -6.49
C ALA A 128 20.78 -8.20 -6.66
N PRO A 129 21.87 -8.39 -5.89
CA PRO A 129 23.10 -7.64 -6.10
C PRO A 129 23.68 -7.89 -7.48
N GLY A 130 24.20 -6.84 -8.11
CA GLY A 130 24.84 -6.93 -9.42
C GLY A 130 24.74 -5.63 -10.19
N ILE A 131 25.78 -5.37 -11.00
CA ILE A 131 25.86 -4.19 -11.85
C ILE A 131 25.37 -4.55 -13.26
N GLU A 132 24.42 -3.78 -13.76
CA GLU A 132 23.85 -3.92 -15.10
C GLU A 132 23.91 -2.60 -15.86
N HIS A 133 24.26 -2.65 -17.14
CA HIS A 133 24.24 -1.49 -18.02
C HIS A 133 22.83 -1.29 -18.59
N ASP A 134 22.24 -0.14 -18.29
CA ASP A 134 21.04 0.31 -18.97
C ASP A 134 21.40 1.10 -20.22
N GLN A 135 21.16 0.49 -21.37
CA GLN A 135 21.38 1.09 -22.68
C GLN A 135 20.48 2.30 -22.97
N SER A 136 19.32 2.42 -22.32
CA SER A 136 18.36 3.49 -22.60
C SER A 136 18.78 4.83 -22.01
N GLU A 137 19.36 4.81 -20.81
CA GLU A 137 19.89 5.99 -20.11
C GLU A 137 21.43 6.07 -20.19
N ASP A 138 22.09 5.08 -20.79
CA ASP A 138 23.54 4.88 -20.82
C ASP A 138 24.19 4.98 -19.43
N THR A 139 23.64 4.25 -18.47
CA THR A 139 24.10 4.25 -17.07
C THR A 139 24.23 2.85 -16.50
N PHE A 140 25.19 2.67 -15.59
CA PHE A 140 25.31 1.45 -14.80
C PHE A 140 24.43 1.53 -13.56
N LEU A 141 23.57 0.53 -13.38
CA LEU A 141 22.68 0.37 -12.24
C LEU A 141 23.16 -0.78 -11.37
N GLY A 142 22.93 -0.72 -10.07
CA GLY A 142 23.32 -1.79 -9.14
C GLY A 142 24.13 -1.31 -7.94
N SER A 143 24.73 -0.12 -8.04
CA SER A 143 25.48 0.47 -6.92
C SER A 143 24.56 1.21 -5.95
N VAL A 144 25.01 1.37 -4.70
CA VAL A 144 24.30 2.14 -3.67
C VAL A 144 24.21 3.62 -4.08
N THR A 145 22.99 4.17 -4.00
CA THR A 145 22.66 5.54 -4.42
C THR A 145 22.36 6.47 -3.25
N LEU A 146 22.15 5.93 -2.04
CA LEU A 146 21.89 6.71 -0.83
C LEU A 146 22.67 6.12 0.36
N PRO A 147 23.82 6.71 0.76
CA PRO A 147 24.59 7.71 0.01
C PRO A 147 25.26 7.07 -1.21
N LYS A 148 25.59 7.87 -2.23
CA LYS A 148 26.25 7.36 -3.44
C LYS A 148 27.60 6.71 -3.09
N LYS A 149 27.69 5.39 -3.28
CA LYS A 149 28.88 4.56 -3.00
C LYS A 149 29.05 3.53 -4.11
N ASN A 150 30.29 3.09 -4.33
CA ASN A 150 30.62 2.04 -5.31
C ASN A 150 30.39 0.62 -4.77
N ASP A 151 29.54 0.47 -3.76
CA ASP A 151 29.18 -0.83 -3.19
C ASP A 151 27.95 -1.38 -3.92
N ASP A 152 27.85 -2.70 -4.00
CA ASP A 152 26.66 -3.37 -4.55
C ASP A 152 25.44 -3.13 -3.65
N ALA A 153 24.37 -2.64 -4.23
CA ALA A 153 23.08 -2.50 -3.57
C ALA A 153 22.37 -3.85 -3.51
N ASN A 154 21.62 -4.05 -2.43
CA ASN A 154 20.82 -5.25 -2.21
C ASN A 154 19.38 -4.94 -1.80
N ARG A 155 19.03 -3.66 -1.71
CA ARG A 155 17.67 -3.20 -1.43
C ARG A 155 17.30 -2.03 -2.34
N ALA A 156 16.02 -1.90 -2.61
CA ALA A 156 15.41 -0.74 -3.24
C ALA A 156 14.46 -0.09 -2.24
N LEU A 157 14.82 1.10 -1.78
CA LEU A 157 14.03 1.96 -0.91
C LEU A 157 13.12 2.86 -1.76
N VAL A 158 11.81 2.84 -1.52
CA VAL A 158 10.83 3.58 -2.30
C VAL A 158 10.06 4.55 -1.42
N PHE A 159 9.82 5.75 -1.95
CA PHE A 159 9.04 6.80 -1.31
C PHE A 159 7.78 7.08 -2.12
N MET A 160 6.63 7.03 -1.46
CA MET A 160 5.32 7.18 -2.08
C MET A 160 4.47 8.14 -1.27
N LEU A 161 3.79 9.07 -1.95
CA LEU A 161 2.72 9.88 -1.35
C LEU A 161 1.39 9.17 -1.51
N GLY A 162 0.47 9.33 -0.55
CA GLY A 162 -0.93 8.96 -0.72
C GLY A 162 -1.88 9.92 -0.04
N GLY A 163 -3.00 10.19 -0.69
CA GLY A 163 -4.02 11.11 -0.18
C GLY A 163 -4.74 10.56 1.06
N LEU A 164 -5.04 11.45 2.00
CA LEU A 164 -5.77 11.14 3.21
C LEU A 164 -7.28 11.16 2.97
N THR A 165 -7.77 12.24 2.34
CA THR A 165 -9.19 12.44 2.01
C THR A 165 -9.54 11.77 0.69
N SER A 166 -8.85 12.18 -0.37
CA SER A 166 -9.05 11.67 -1.72
C SER A 166 -8.16 10.46 -1.99
N ARG A 167 -8.73 9.47 -2.68
CA ARG A 167 -8.11 8.17 -2.87
C ARG A 167 -7.07 8.18 -4.00
N TRP A 168 -5.84 8.56 -3.69
CA TRP A 168 -4.74 8.54 -4.67
C TRP A 168 -3.40 8.11 -4.04
N LYS A 169 -2.47 7.65 -4.89
CA LYS A 169 -1.08 7.35 -4.54
C LYS A 169 -0.12 7.79 -5.65
N GLN A 170 1.13 8.07 -5.32
CA GLN A 170 2.15 8.40 -6.29
C GLN A 170 3.55 8.07 -5.77
N VAL A 171 4.34 7.30 -6.52
CA VAL A 171 5.77 7.14 -6.24
C VAL A 171 6.47 8.44 -6.63
N ILE A 172 7.25 9.00 -5.71
CA ILE A 172 7.92 10.30 -5.88
C ILE A 172 9.44 10.20 -5.87
N ALA A 173 10.00 9.16 -5.26
CA ALA A 173 11.43 8.92 -5.24
C ALA A 173 11.74 7.44 -4.99
N TYR A 174 12.91 7.00 -5.40
CA TYR A 174 13.44 5.70 -5.00
C TYR A 174 14.97 5.70 -5.02
N HIS A 175 15.58 4.89 -4.16
CA HIS A 175 17.03 4.73 -4.08
C HIS A 175 17.41 3.26 -3.93
N PHE A 176 18.53 2.88 -4.51
CA PHE A 176 19.19 1.62 -4.19
C PHE A 176 20.07 1.79 -2.95
N THR A 177 19.91 0.90 -1.99
CA THR A 177 20.57 0.93 -0.68
C THR A 177 21.30 -0.37 -0.39
N GLY A 178 22.31 -0.29 0.49
CA GLY A 178 23.02 -1.45 1.01
C GLY A 178 22.33 -2.03 2.26
N ARG A 179 23.02 -2.93 2.98
CA ARG A 179 22.49 -3.57 4.20
C ARG A 179 22.18 -2.58 5.32
N SER A 180 22.98 -1.52 5.42
CA SER A 180 22.83 -0.47 6.41
C SER A 180 22.63 0.87 5.70
N LEU A 181 21.66 1.62 6.20
CA LEU A 181 21.42 3.01 5.80
C LEU A 181 21.57 3.87 7.06
N ASP A 182 22.27 4.98 6.91
CA ASP A 182 22.42 5.94 8.00
C ASP A 182 21.07 6.63 8.28
N GLY A 183 20.66 6.63 9.54
CA GLY A 183 19.41 7.24 9.99
C GLY A 183 19.40 8.76 9.79
N THR A 184 20.55 9.41 9.92
CA THR A 184 20.67 10.86 9.72
C THR A 184 20.48 11.24 8.26
N LEU A 185 21.13 10.53 7.35
CA LEU A 185 20.94 10.73 5.91
C LEU A 185 19.48 10.47 5.48
N LEU A 186 18.86 9.42 6.02
CA LEU A 186 17.46 9.12 5.74
C LEU A 186 16.53 10.22 6.26
N LYS A 187 16.77 10.74 7.46
CA LYS A 187 16.04 11.88 8.02
C LYS A 187 16.09 13.08 7.08
N ASP A 188 17.29 13.50 6.69
CA ASP A 188 17.47 14.68 5.86
C ASP A 188 16.74 14.51 4.51
N PHE A 189 16.87 13.34 3.89
CA PHE A 189 16.18 13.04 2.63
C PHE A 189 14.65 13.02 2.77
N VAL A 190 14.11 12.47 3.86
CA VAL A 190 12.66 12.48 4.14
C VAL A 190 12.15 13.92 4.30
N LEU A 191 12.89 14.77 5.02
CA LEU A 191 12.52 16.18 5.18
C LEU A 191 12.60 16.95 3.85
N ASP A 192 13.58 16.65 3.00
CA ASP A 192 13.67 17.21 1.64
C ASP A 192 12.46 16.80 0.77
N LEU A 193 11.99 15.56 0.87
CA LEU A 193 10.78 15.12 0.17
C LEU A 193 9.52 15.81 0.70
N VAL A 194 9.43 16.02 2.02
CA VAL A 194 8.33 16.79 2.64
C VAL A 194 8.34 18.22 2.11
N LYS A 195 9.51 18.85 2.05
CA LYS A 195 9.70 20.18 1.48
C LYS A 195 9.22 20.27 0.03
N LEU A 196 9.73 19.40 -0.84
CA LEU A 196 9.35 19.38 -2.26
C LEU A 196 7.86 19.13 -2.46
N SER A 197 7.26 18.28 -1.62
CA SER A 197 5.82 18.02 -1.64
C SER A 197 5.00 19.26 -1.26
N CYS A 198 5.48 20.03 -0.28
CA CYS A 198 4.86 21.30 0.10
C CYS A 198 5.00 22.38 -0.97
N GLU A 199 6.16 22.44 -1.65
CA GLU A 199 6.40 23.39 -2.75
C GLU A 199 5.49 23.16 -3.97
N VAL A 200 5.03 21.92 -4.17
CA VAL A 200 4.02 21.61 -5.21
C VAL A 200 2.58 21.79 -4.74
N GLY A 201 2.36 22.21 -3.50
CA GLY A 201 1.03 22.50 -2.94
C GLY A 201 0.37 21.36 -2.18
N LEU A 202 1.05 20.22 -1.97
CA LEU A 202 0.57 19.11 -1.15
C LEU A 202 0.92 19.32 0.32
N LYS A 203 0.12 18.77 1.25
CA LYS A 203 0.30 18.93 2.69
C LYS A 203 0.62 17.58 3.32
N VAL A 204 1.90 17.32 3.57
CA VAL A 204 2.33 16.02 4.15
C VAL A 204 2.13 16.06 5.67
N LEU A 205 1.14 15.31 6.18
CA LEU A 205 0.80 15.35 7.61
C LEU A 205 1.49 14.27 8.41
N ALA A 206 1.74 13.12 7.79
CA ALA A 206 2.35 11.98 8.45
C ALA A 206 3.40 11.31 7.55
N VAL A 207 4.40 10.73 8.20
CA VAL A 207 5.39 9.84 7.62
C VAL A 207 5.19 8.45 8.23
N THR A 208 4.86 7.47 7.40
CA THR A 208 4.70 6.08 7.85
C THR A 208 5.89 5.25 7.37
N SER A 209 6.58 4.61 8.30
CA SER A 209 7.69 3.67 8.05
C SER A 209 7.44 2.30 8.72
N ASP A 210 8.17 1.26 8.30
CA ASP A 210 8.31 0.07 9.14
C ASP A 210 9.12 0.41 10.42
N MET A 211 9.27 -0.58 11.31
CA MET A 211 10.09 -0.46 12.52
C MET A 211 11.51 -1.02 12.32
N GLY A 212 12.09 -0.92 11.12
CA GLY A 212 13.44 -1.34 10.78
C GLY A 212 14.52 -0.53 11.51
N ALA A 213 15.77 -1.03 11.54
CA ALA A 213 16.84 -0.39 12.32
C ALA A 213 17.16 1.05 11.85
N SER A 214 17.23 1.27 10.53
CA SER A 214 17.48 2.58 9.92
C SER A 214 16.34 3.56 10.19
N ASN A 215 15.08 3.11 10.07
CA ASN A 215 13.90 3.92 10.35
C ASN A 215 13.83 4.33 11.83
N ARG A 216 14.12 3.41 12.76
CA ARG A 216 14.24 3.75 14.19
C ARG A 216 15.42 4.68 14.49
N ALA A 217 16.50 4.64 13.70
CA ALA A 217 17.59 5.59 13.83
C ALA A 217 17.15 7.00 13.38
N MET A 218 16.49 7.12 12.23
CA MET A 218 15.85 8.37 11.79
C MET A 218 14.91 8.95 12.85
N TRP A 219 14.08 8.11 13.47
CA TRP A 219 13.16 8.57 14.51
C TRP A 219 13.87 9.15 15.73
N ARG A 220 14.97 8.53 16.17
CA ARG A 220 15.79 9.04 17.29
C ARG A 220 16.45 10.38 16.95
N GLU A 221 16.94 10.53 15.72
CA GLU A 221 17.53 11.80 15.24
C GLU A 221 16.51 12.94 15.17
N LEU A 222 15.22 12.61 15.04
CA LEU A 222 14.10 13.56 15.08
C LEU A 222 13.60 13.84 16.51
N GLY A 223 14.21 13.24 17.54
CA GLY A 223 13.76 13.36 18.93
C GLY A 223 12.46 12.62 19.23
N LEU A 224 12.08 11.63 18.40
CA LEU A 224 10.87 10.84 18.61
C LEU A 224 11.13 9.75 19.64
N ILE A 225 10.31 9.70 20.67
CA ILE A 225 10.50 8.86 21.84
C ILE A 225 9.19 8.12 22.14
N SER A 226 9.28 6.80 22.32
CA SER A 226 8.18 5.96 22.77
C SER A 226 8.75 4.88 23.68
N THR A 227 8.75 5.16 24.99
CA THR A 227 9.30 4.29 26.03
C THR A 227 8.24 4.01 27.10
N ARG A 228 8.60 3.17 28.08
CA ARG A 228 7.71 2.83 29.19
C ARG A 228 7.53 3.99 30.19
N ASN A 229 8.55 4.83 30.35
CA ASN A 229 8.68 5.74 31.48
C ASN A 229 8.47 7.22 31.10
N GLU A 230 8.38 7.52 29.81
CA GLU A 230 8.28 8.88 29.29
C GLU A 230 7.08 9.01 28.37
N ASP A 231 6.56 10.23 28.26
CA ASP A 231 5.48 10.52 27.34
C ASP A 231 5.91 10.32 25.89
N THR A 232 4.98 9.82 25.09
CA THR A 232 5.25 9.47 23.71
C THR A 232 5.32 10.73 22.85
N THR A 233 6.49 10.98 22.26
CA THR A 233 6.73 12.04 21.28
C THR A 233 6.80 11.40 19.90
N CYS A 234 5.77 11.62 19.09
CA CYS A 234 5.61 11.02 17.75
C CYS A 234 5.46 12.06 16.64
N SER A 235 5.86 13.30 16.89
CA SER A 235 5.74 14.38 15.91
C SER A 235 6.73 15.51 16.18
N ILE A 236 7.03 16.27 15.14
CA ILE A 236 7.84 17.50 15.19
C ILE A 236 6.98 18.69 14.71
N PRO A 237 7.34 19.95 15.05
CA PRO A 237 6.77 21.11 14.39
C PRO A 237 6.92 20.98 12.87
N HIS A 238 5.85 21.20 12.11
CA HIS A 238 5.91 20.99 10.67
C HIS A 238 6.83 22.05 10.03
N PRO A 239 7.87 21.64 9.26
CA PRO A 239 8.89 22.58 8.75
C PRO A 239 8.34 23.59 7.73
N HIS A 240 7.22 23.29 7.08
CA HIS A 240 6.63 24.10 6.01
C HIS A 240 5.16 24.49 6.17
N LEU A 241 4.51 24.09 7.27
CA LEU A 241 3.07 24.34 7.50
C LEU A 241 2.94 24.98 8.88
N GLN A 242 2.70 26.29 8.90
CA GLN A 242 2.65 27.05 10.14
C GLN A 242 1.53 26.54 11.06
N GLY A 243 1.86 26.33 12.33
CA GLY A 243 0.90 25.86 13.35
C GLY A 243 0.60 24.36 13.31
N ARG A 244 1.04 23.62 12.27
CA ARG A 244 0.80 22.18 12.15
C ARG A 244 1.98 21.36 12.64
N ARG A 245 1.75 20.06 12.82
CA ARG A 245 2.78 19.08 13.19
C ARG A 245 3.01 18.09 12.06
N LEU A 246 4.23 17.59 11.93
CA LEU A 246 4.57 16.45 11.08
C LEU A 246 4.65 15.21 11.96
N TYR A 247 3.75 14.27 11.74
CA TYR A 247 3.62 13.04 12.52
C TYR A 247 4.47 11.91 11.95
N PHE A 248 4.93 11.00 12.81
CA PHE A 248 5.69 9.82 12.42
C PHE A 248 5.05 8.59 13.07
N MET A 249 4.62 7.64 12.26
CA MET A 249 3.96 6.43 12.73
C MET A 249 4.56 5.17 12.12
N ALA A 250 4.38 4.06 12.83
CA ALA A 250 4.79 2.75 12.36
C ALA A 250 3.66 2.12 11.54
N ASP A 251 4.04 1.30 10.56
CA ASP A 251 3.05 0.56 9.81
C ASP A 251 2.29 -0.47 10.67
N VAL A 252 0.98 -0.28 10.73
CA VAL A 252 0.06 -1.05 11.57
C VAL A 252 0.04 -2.53 11.15
N ALA A 253 0.16 -2.82 9.85
CA ALA A 253 0.22 -4.19 9.33
C ALA A 253 1.52 -4.90 9.75
N HIS A 254 2.65 -4.20 9.78
CA HIS A 254 3.89 -4.71 10.36
C HIS A 254 3.80 -4.91 11.88
N LEU A 255 3.13 -4.01 12.61
CA LEU A 255 2.97 -4.13 14.05
C LEU A 255 2.19 -5.40 14.45
N ILE A 256 1.03 -5.66 13.83
CA ILE A 256 0.24 -6.87 14.16
C ILE A 256 1.01 -8.16 13.86
N LYS A 257 1.78 -8.20 12.76
CA LYS A 257 2.69 -9.32 12.44
C LYS A 257 3.74 -9.51 13.53
N ASN A 258 4.35 -8.41 13.98
CA ASN A 258 5.40 -8.45 15.01
C ASN A 258 4.85 -8.86 16.38
N ILE A 259 3.63 -8.44 16.75
CA ILE A 259 2.98 -8.83 18.00
C ILE A 259 2.69 -10.33 18.00
N ARG A 260 2.06 -10.86 16.94
CA ARG A 260 1.87 -12.32 16.77
C ARG A 260 3.21 -13.05 16.84
N GLY A 261 4.18 -12.63 16.04
CA GLY A 261 5.50 -13.27 15.99
C GLY A 261 6.25 -13.24 17.32
N GLN A 262 6.00 -12.24 18.17
CA GLN A 262 6.56 -12.17 19.52
C GLN A 262 5.82 -13.11 20.48
N LEU A 263 4.50 -13.23 20.38
CA LEU A 263 3.73 -14.17 21.20
C LEU A 263 4.11 -15.61 20.88
N LEU A 264 4.33 -15.94 19.60
CA LEU A 264 4.79 -17.27 19.18
C LEU A 264 6.21 -17.61 19.67
N ARG A 265 7.07 -16.62 19.94
CA ARG A 265 8.44 -16.84 20.42
C ARG A 265 8.55 -16.88 21.94
N SER A 266 7.80 -16.01 22.61
CA SER A 266 7.84 -15.89 24.07
C SER A 266 6.84 -16.79 24.77
N GLU A 267 5.83 -17.28 24.04
CA GLU A 267 4.71 -18.12 24.49
C GLU A 267 3.80 -17.50 25.55
N VAL A 268 4.31 -16.53 26.31
CA VAL A 268 3.61 -15.83 27.38
C VAL A 268 3.88 -14.34 27.31
N PHE A 269 2.83 -13.55 27.49
CA PHE A 269 2.92 -12.14 27.90
C PHE A 269 2.36 -11.95 29.30
N VAL A 270 2.85 -10.94 30.01
CA VAL A 270 2.42 -10.61 31.37
C VAL A 270 1.84 -9.20 31.38
N LEU A 271 0.54 -9.08 31.65
CA LEU A 271 -0.19 -7.83 31.82
C LEU A 271 0.14 -7.18 33.17
N SER A 272 -0.07 -5.87 33.28
CA SER A 272 0.06 -5.17 34.56
C SER A 272 -1.07 -5.55 35.51
N LYS A 273 -0.83 -5.47 36.82
CA LYS A 273 -1.86 -5.67 37.84
C LYS A 273 -3.06 -4.74 37.64
N ARG A 274 -2.77 -3.48 37.30
CA ARG A 274 -3.76 -2.47 36.96
C ARG A 274 -4.68 -2.91 35.82
N THR A 275 -4.10 -3.35 34.70
CA THR A 275 -4.88 -3.81 33.54
C THR A 275 -5.77 -5.00 33.91
N MET A 276 -5.23 -5.93 34.72
CA MET A 276 -5.96 -7.10 35.20
C MET A 276 -7.16 -6.71 36.07
N GLU A 277 -6.95 -5.84 37.06
CA GLU A 277 -7.98 -5.41 38.02
C GLU A 277 -9.07 -4.54 37.35
N GLU A 278 -8.69 -3.54 36.55
CA GLU A 278 -9.63 -2.63 35.87
C GLU A 278 -10.56 -3.37 34.89
N ASN A 279 -10.09 -4.48 34.32
CA ASN A 279 -10.85 -5.27 33.34
C ASN A 279 -11.42 -6.56 33.93
N GLY A 280 -11.28 -6.81 35.24
CA GLY A 280 -11.80 -8.00 35.91
C GLY A 280 -11.23 -9.32 35.38
N LEU A 281 -9.95 -9.34 34.98
CA LEU A 281 -9.33 -10.50 34.36
C LEU A 281 -8.91 -11.55 35.41
N PRO A 282 -9.12 -12.84 35.16
CA PRO A 282 -8.82 -13.92 36.10
C PRO A 282 -7.31 -14.18 36.28
N SER A 283 -6.48 -13.72 35.34
CA SER A 283 -5.03 -13.84 35.41
C SER A 283 -4.35 -12.64 34.75
N ALA A 284 -3.07 -12.42 35.08
CA ALA A 284 -2.23 -11.45 34.36
C ALA A 284 -1.53 -12.08 33.14
N ARG A 285 -1.63 -13.41 32.94
CA ARG A 285 -0.82 -14.13 31.96
C ARG A 285 -1.62 -14.43 30.70
N VAL A 286 -1.16 -13.89 29.58
CA VAL A 286 -1.62 -14.25 28.23
C VAL A 286 -0.74 -15.39 27.74
N LYS A 287 -1.30 -16.59 27.60
CA LYS A 287 -0.55 -17.78 27.16
C LYS A 287 -0.99 -18.26 25.78
N LEU A 288 -0.01 -18.63 24.95
CA LEU A 288 -0.22 -19.24 23.65
C LEU A 288 -0.84 -20.64 23.76
N GLU A 289 -0.48 -21.39 24.81
CA GLU A 289 -0.97 -22.75 25.10
C GLU A 289 -2.50 -22.86 25.00
N TYR A 290 -3.24 -21.92 25.58
CA TYR A 290 -4.72 -21.94 25.54
C TYR A 290 -5.28 -21.91 24.12
N LEU A 291 -4.59 -21.23 23.20
CA LEU A 291 -4.98 -21.17 21.80
C LEU A 291 -4.61 -22.48 21.07
N GLU A 292 -3.46 -23.06 21.36
CA GLU A 292 -3.03 -24.34 20.77
C GLU A 292 -3.97 -25.47 21.19
N THR A 293 -4.36 -25.51 22.48
CA THR A 293 -5.36 -26.45 22.99
C THR A 293 -6.72 -26.25 22.32
N ALA A 294 -7.20 -25.00 22.24
CA ALA A 294 -8.46 -24.69 21.56
C ALA A 294 -8.43 -25.14 20.08
N LEU A 295 -7.31 -24.89 19.39
CA LEU A 295 -7.12 -25.27 18.00
C LEU A 295 -7.11 -26.80 17.81
N ASN A 296 -6.42 -27.54 18.68
CA ASN A 296 -6.37 -29.01 18.60
C ASN A 296 -7.76 -29.63 18.83
N MET A 297 -8.52 -29.13 19.80
CA MET A 297 -9.89 -29.56 20.04
C MET A 297 -10.83 -29.23 18.87
N ASP A 298 -10.58 -28.15 18.13
CA ASP A 298 -11.38 -27.76 16.97
C ASP A 298 -11.08 -28.60 15.73
N LYS A 299 -9.91 -29.27 15.66
CA LYS A 299 -9.60 -30.22 14.56
C LYS A 299 -10.42 -31.49 14.63
N GLU A 300 -10.79 -31.92 15.84
CA GLU A 300 -11.57 -33.13 16.09
C GLU A 300 -13.07 -32.95 15.78
N ASN A 301 -13.52 -31.70 15.64
CA ASN A 301 -14.90 -31.36 15.35
C ASN A 301 -15.17 -31.20 13.85
N GLU A 302 -16.28 -31.76 13.37
CA GLU A 302 -16.78 -31.52 11.99
C GLU A 302 -17.22 -30.06 11.80
N LEU A 303 -17.88 -29.48 12.81
CA LEU A 303 -18.27 -28.07 12.86
C LEU A 303 -17.32 -27.29 13.76
N LYS A 304 -16.42 -26.53 13.12
CA LYS A 304 -15.38 -25.74 13.78
C LYS A 304 -15.94 -24.46 14.37
N VAL A 305 -15.52 -24.15 15.60
CA VAL A 305 -15.84 -22.89 16.28
C VAL A 305 -15.05 -21.74 15.67
N ALA A 306 -13.80 -21.99 15.27
CA ALA A 306 -12.92 -21.03 14.62
C ALA A 306 -12.44 -21.59 13.26
N PRO A 307 -13.30 -21.58 12.23
CA PRO A 307 -13.03 -22.24 10.95
C PRO A 307 -11.87 -21.64 10.16
N GLY A 308 -11.51 -20.37 10.42
CA GLY A 308 -10.37 -19.70 9.82
C GLY A 308 -9.06 -19.96 10.56
N LEU A 309 -9.10 -20.49 11.79
CA LEU A 309 -7.92 -20.88 12.55
C LEU A 309 -7.43 -22.27 12.14
N SER A 310 -6.11 -22.40 11.99
CA SER A 310 -5.44 -23.65 11.57
C SER A 310 -3.98 -23.63 12.02
N GLU A 311 -3.27 -24.75 11.87
CA GLU A 311 -1.87 -24.89 12.32
C GLU A 311 -0.92 -23.82 11.75
N ILE A 312 -1.24 -23.25 10.58
CA ILE A 312 -0.45 -22.17 9.98
C ILE A 312 -0.40 -20.91 10.85
N HIS A 313 -1.37 -20.74 11.74
CA HIS A 313 -1.52 -19.55 12.60
C HIS A 313 -0.57 -19.60 13.80
N VAL A 314 -0.29 -20.80 14.30
CA VAL A 314 0.68 -21.04 15.39
C VAL A 314 2.06 -21.44 14.89
N SER A 315 2.22 -21.71 13.58
CA SER A 315 3.52 -22.05 13.01
C SER A 315 4.48 -20.87 12.89
N GLN A 316 5.77 -21.13 13.13
CA GLN A 316 6.87 -20.15 13.01
C GLN A 316 7.54 -20.12 11.61
N GLY A 317 6.92 -20.71 10.59
CA GLY A 317 7.50 -20.76 9.24
C GLY A 317 7.82 -19.38 8.64
N HIS A 318 8.92 -19.27 7.89
CA HIS A 318 9.34 -18.00 7.28
C HIS A 318 8.24 -17.37 6.40
N PHE A 319 7.55 -18.19 5.61
CA PHE A 319 6.44 -17.75 4.75
C PHE A 319 5.17 -17.35 5.51
N THR A 320 4.90 -17.93 6.69
CA THR A 320 3.72 -17.57 7.51
C THR A 320 3.96 -16.32 8.35
N LYS A 321 5.23 -15.99 8.65
CA LYS A 321 5.63 -14.76 9.33
C LYS A 321 5.37 -13.50 8.50
N MET A 322 5.48 -13.58 7.17
CA MET A 322 5.34 -12.42 6.28
C MET A 322 3.87 -12.08 5.93
N LYS A 323 2.93 -13.02 6.09
CA LYS A 323 1.52 -12.83 5.70
C LYS A 323 0.72 -12.12 6.80
N VAL A 324 0.32 -10.88 6.54
CA VAL A 324 -0.49 -10.06 7.47
C VAL A 324 -1.84 -10.71 7.75
N ASN A 325 -2.51 -11.26 6.72
CA ASN A 325 -3.81 -11.90 6.87
C ASN A 325 -3.83 -13.03 7.91
N ILE A 326 -2.74 -13.79 8.05
CA ILE A 326 -2.62 -14.84 9.07
C ILE A 326 -2.60 -14.21 10.47
N ALA A 327 -1.90 -13.09 10.66
CA ALA A 327 -1.89 -12.39 11.94
C ALA A 327 -3.28 -11.80 12.29
N ILE A 328 -3.98 -11.25 11.30
CA ILE A 328 -5.34 -10.74 11.49
C ILE A 328 -6.30 -11.88 11.87
N GLN A 329 -6.28 -12.98 11.13
CA GLN A 329 -7.10 -14.17 11.40
C GLN A 329 -6.82 -14.74 12.80
N PHE A 330 -5.54 -14.83 13.18
CA PHE A 330 -5.11 -15.28 14.51
C PHE A 330 -5.80 -14.48 15.62
N PHE A 331 -5.67 -13.15 15.64
CA PHE A 331 -6.23 -12.34 16.73
C PHE A 331 -7.76 -12.26 16.70
N ARG A 332 -8.36 -12.29 15.51
CA ARG A 332 -9.82 -12.26 15.35
C ARG A 332 -10.50 -13.50 15.90
N GLU A 333 -9.95 -14.67 15.61
CA GLU A 333 -10.63 -15.95 15.90
C GLU A 333 -10.21 -16.57 17.23
N ALA A 334 -9.01 -16.23 17.72
CA ALA A 334 -8.51 -16.71 19.01
C ALA A 334 -9.46 -16.38 20.17
N SER A 335 -10.02 -15.17 20.23
CA SER A 335 -10.90 -14.75 21.32
C SER A 335 -12.18 -15.60 21.39
N THR A 336 -12.86 -15.76 20.26
CA THR A 336 -14.09 -16.57 20.15
C THR A 336 -13.83 -18.04 20.44
N ALA A 337 -12.75 -18.61 19.90
CA ALA A 337 -12.38 -20.01 20.12
C ALA A 337 -12.16 -20.29 21.62
N ILE A 338 -11.36 -19.45 22.28
CA ILE A 338 -11.02 -19.64 23.69
C ILE A 338 -12.26 -19.46 24.57
N ARG A 339 -13.02 -18.37 24.38
CA ARG A 339 -14.25 -18.11 25.17
C ARG A 339 -15.27 -19.24 25.08
N TYR A 340 -15.47 -19.77 23.88
CA TYR A 340 -16.36 -20.90 23.70
C TYR A 340 -15.89 -22.12 24.51
N ARG A 341 -14.61 -22.47 24.45
CA ARG A 341 -14.05 -23.63 25.18
C ARG A 341 -14.05 -23.43 26.69
N VAL A 342 -13.87 -22.20 27.18
CA VAL A 342 -14.07 -21.85 28.60
C VAL A 342 -15.53 -22.07 29.00
N SER A 343 -16.49 -21.65 28.18
CA SER A 343 -17.93 -21.84 28.47
C SER A 343 -18.36 -23.31 28.54
N GLN A 344 -17.64 -24.19 27.83
CA GLN A 344 -17.85 -25.64 27.86
C GLN A 344 -17.09 -26.34 28.99
N GLY A 345 -16.34 -25.60 29.83
CA GLY A 345 -15.50 -26.17 30.89
C GLY A 345 -14.28 -26.95 30.37
N GLN A 346 -13.91 -26.78 29.10
CA GLN A 346 -12.80 -27.48 28.45
C GLN A 346 -11.46 -26.73 28.59
N LEU A 347 -11.52 -25.42 28.84
CA LEU A 347 -10.38 -24.59 29.19
C LEU A 347 -10.60 -23.95 30.57
N PRO A 348 -9.51 -23.69 31.31
CA PRO A 348 -9.62 -23.07 32.63
C PRO A 348 -10.03 -21.59 32.51
N PRO A 349 -10.69 -21.00 33.53
CA PRO A 349 -11.16 -19.61 33.50
C PRO A 349 -10.06 -18.59 33.19
N GLU A 350 -8.82 -18.87 33.58
CA GLU A 350 -7.63 -18.05 33.33
C GLU A 350 -7.39 -17.77 31.84
N ALA A 351 -7.86 -18.66 30.96
CA ALA A 351 -7.77 -18.51 29.51
C ALA A 351 -8.55 -17.29 28.97
N GLU A 352 -9.53 -16.78 29.72
CA GLU A 352 -10.26 -15.54 29.35
C GLU A 352 -9.30 -14.35 29.18
N THR A 353 -8.20 -14.33 29.94
CA THR A 353 -7.16 -13.29 29.80
C THR A 353 -6.55 -13.28 28.40
N THR A 354 -6.26 -14.45 27.83
CA THR A 354 -5.76 -14.57 26.46
C THR A 354 -6.83 -14.15 25.45
N ALA A 355 -8.09 -14.55 25.66
CA ALA A 355 -9.19 -14.19 24.78
C ALA A 355 -9.41 -12.67 24.73
N TRP A 356 -9.44 -12.02 25.90
CA TRP A 356 -9.55 -10.57 26.03
C TRP A 356 -8.39 -9.84 25.34
N PHE A 357 -7.15 -10.30 25.53
CA PHE A 357 -5.99 -9.69 24.88
C PHE A 357 -6.07 -9.78 23.35
N CYS A 358 -6.46 -10.95 22.81
CA CYS A 358 -6.64 -11.12 21.37
C CYS A 358 -7.73 -10.20 20.81
N GLU A 359 -8.85 -10.05 21.53
CA GLU A 359 -9.93 -9.13 21.16
C GLU A 359 -9.48 -7.66 21.20
N LEU A 360 -8.71 -7.26 22.22
CA LEU A 360 -8.15 -5.91 22.31
C LEU A 360 -7.24 -5.59 21.12
N VAL A 361 -6.30 -6.48 20.79
CA VAL A 361 -5.38 -6.32 19.67
C VAL A 361 -6.12 -6.27 18.34
N PHE A 362 -7.12 -7.15 18.13
CA PHE A 362 -7.92 -7.15 16.90
C PHE A 362 -8.79 -5.88 16.78
N GLY A 363 -9.39 -5.43 17.88
CA GLY A 363 -10.18 -4.21 17.92
C GLY A 363 -9.34 -2.96 17.65
N TRP A 364 -8.15 -2.88 18.25
CA TRP A 364 -7.15 -1.84 17.95
C TRP A 364 -6.77 -1.85 16.47
N PHE A 365 -6.41 -3.02 15.93
CA PHE A 365 -6.03 -3.15 14.52
C PHE A 365 -7.16 -2.71 13.58
N THR A 366 -8.40 -3.07 13.88
CA THR A 366 -9.58 -2.68 13.10
C THR A 366 -9.74 -1.16 13.04
N LEU A 367 -9.54 -0.47 14.16
CA LEU A 367 -9.60 0.99 14.23
C LEU A 367 -8.40 1.66 13.54
N MET A 368 -7.22 1.04 13.58
CA MET A 368 -5.99 1.58 12.99
C MET A 368 -5.82 1.27 11.50
N SER A 369 -6.66 0.39 10.94
CA SER A 369 -6.68 -0.01 9.53
C SER A 369 -8.04 0.22 8.85
N SER A 370 -8.85 1.14 9.42
CA SER A 370 -10.21 1.40 8.96
C SER A 370 -10.25 1.93 7.51
N ARG A 371 -11.05 1.29 6.66
CA ARG A 371 -11.23 1.65 5.24
C ARG A 371 -12.65 1.99 4.84
N HIS A 372 -13.61 1.68 5.71
CA HIS A 372 -15.01 1.98 5.49
C HIS A 372 -15.50 3.02 6.49
N PRO A 373 -16.33 3.98 6.06
CA PRO A 373 -16.89 5.01 6.93
C PRO A 373 -17.58 4.45 8.20
N VAL A 374 -18.13 3.24 8.13
CA VAL A 374 -18.80 2.55 9.26
C VAL A 374 -17.88 2.33 10.45
N VAL A 375 -16.58 2.10 10.20
CA VAL A 375 -15.54 1.85 11.22
C VAL A 375 -14.54 3.00 11.31
N ALA A 376 -14.81 4.11 10.65
CA ALA A 376 -13.97 5.31 10.68
C ALA A 376 -14.12 6.05 12.02
N ILE A 377 -13.09 6.79 12.40
CA ILE A 377 -13.18 7.71 13.53
C ILE A 377 -13.94 8.94 13.04
N SER A 378 -15.09 9.22 13.64
CA SER A 378 -15.98 10.32 13.23
C SER A 378 -16.84 10.79 14.40
N HIS A 379 -17.35 12.03 14.32
CA HIS A 379 -18.30 12.57 15.29
C HIS A 379 -19.77 12.25 14.95
N PHE A 380 -20.04 11.49 13.87
CA PHE A 380 -21.39 11.10 13.47
C PHE A 380 -22.13 10.31 14.55
N ASP A 381 -21.41 9.47 15.30
CA ASP A 381 -21.94 8.71 16.43
C ASP A 381 -21.00 8.89 17.63
N GLY A 382 -21.40 9.76 18.55
CA GLY A 382 -20.61 10.07 19.74
C GLY A 382 -20.33 8.88 20.65
N ASN A 383 -21.17 7.84 20.64
CA ASN A 383 -20.92 6.62 21.41
C ASN A 383 -19.84 5.77 20.76
N LYS A 384 -19.91 5.57 19.44
CA LYS A 384 -18.86 4.88 18.68
C LYS A 384 -17.53 5.61 18.75
N TYR A 385 -17.55 6.93 18.65
CA TYR A 385 -16.37 7.78 18.82
C TYR A 385 -15.70 7.54 20.18
N ARG A 386 -16.44 7.69 21.28
CA ARG A 386 -15.91 7.46 22.63
C ARG A 386 -15.39 6.04 22.81
N ALA A 387 -16.12 5.04 22.34
CA ALA A 387 -15.70 3.64 22.41
C ALA A 387 -14.43 3.37 21.59
N ALA A 388 -14.27 4.01 20.43
CA ALA A 388 -13.06 3.91 19.62
C ALA A 388 -11.85 4.52 20.34
N ILE A 389 -11.98 5.74 20.84
CA ILE A 389 -10.90 6.42 21.58
C ILE A 389 -10.51 5.66 22.85
N GLN A 390 -11.50 5.20 23.63
CA GLN A 390 -11.25 4.38 24.83
C GLN A 390 -10.49 3.09 24.50
N LYS A 391 -10.82 2.45 23.39
CA LYS A 391 -10.14 1.22 22.95
C LYS A 391 -8.70 1.48 22.50
N LEU A 392 -8.46 2.57 21.78
CA LEU A 392 -7.12 3.00 21.39
C LEU A 392 -6.27 3.30 22.63
N ASP A 393 -6.80 4.08 23.58
CA ASP A 393 -6.14 4.40 24.85
C ASP A 393 -5.85 3.13 25.68
N LEU A 394 -6.84 2.24 25.83
CA LEU A 394 -6.66 0.97 26.53
C LEU A 394 -5.58 0.11 25.88
N ALA A 395 -5.53 0.03 24.55
CA ALA A 395 -4.50 -0.70 23.84
C ALA A 395 -3.11 -0.08 24.09
N ALA A 396 -2.97 1.25 23.94
CA ALA A 396 -1.70 1.94 24.16
C ALA A 396 -1.20 1.76 25.61
N ARG A 397 -2.08 1.92 26.61
CA ARG A 397 -1.76 1.71 28.03
C ARG A 397 -1.35 0.28 28.33
N THR A 398 -2.15 -0.70 27.86
CA THR A 398 -1.86 -2.12 28.04
C THR A 398 -0.47 -2.46 27.49
N PHE A 399 -0.16 -2.00 26.27
CA PHE A 399 1.14 -2.26 25.64
C PHE A 399 2.31 -1.51 26.30
N ARG A 400 2.06 -0.36 26.93
CA ARG A 400 3.08 0.39 27.68
C ARG A 400 3.49 -0.35 28.96
N GLU A 401 2.50 -0.88 29.68
CA GLU A 401 2.73 -1.49 31.00
C GLU A 401 3.06 -2.99 30.92
N MET A 402 2.58 -3.72 29.91
CA MET A 402 2.80 -5.16 29.79
C MET A 402 4.25 -5.54 29.47
N ASN A 403 4.62 -6.78 29.82
CA ASN A 403 5.84 -7.43 29.38
C ASN A 403 5.54 -8.43 28.26
N MET A 404 6.21 -8.28 27.11
CA MET A 404 6.10 -9.20 25.98
C MET A 404 7.05 -10.41 26.12
N GLY A 405 6.92 -11.11 27.24
CA GLY A 405 7.75 -12.23 27.69
C GLY A 405 7.77 -12.32 29.22
N GLU A 406 8.46 -13.33 29.76
CA GLU A 406 8.71 -13.44 31.21
C GLU A 406 9.60 -12.30 31.72
N THR A 407 10.51 -11.81 30.87
CA THR A 407 11.41 -10.71 31.19
C THR A 407 10.88 -9.38 30.66
N ALA A 408 11.12 -8.31 31.42
CA ALA A 408 10.65 -6.95 31.13
C ALA A 408 11.46 -6.23 30.02
N HIS A 409 11.68 -6.88 28.88
CA HIS A 409 12.38 -6.24 27.76
C HIS A 409 11.41 -5.44 26.88
N TRP A 410 11.67 -4.14 26.76
CA TRP A 410 10.94 -3.25 25.84
C TRP A 410 11.16 -3.66 24.38
N LYS A 411 10.06 -3.86 23.65
CA LYS A 411 10.11 -4.29 22.24
C LYS A 411 9.77 -3.13 21.29
N PRO A 412 10.40 -3.07 20.09
CA PRO A 412 10.04 -2.10 19.07
C PRO A 412 8.55 -2.11 18.69
N SER A 413 7.89 -3.27 18.74
CA SER A 413 6.45 -3.37 18.48
C SER A 413 5.59 -2.64 19.51
N GLN A 414 6.03 -2.57 20.78
CA GLN A 414 5.34 -1.78 21.82
C GLN A 414 5.48 -0.30 21.52
N ALA A 415 6.72 0.15 21.28
CA ALA A 415 7.02 1.54 20.94
C ALA A 415 6.21 2.00 19.71
N GLY A 416 6.19 1.19 18.65
CA GLY A 416 5.48 1.50 17.41
C GLY A 416 3.96 1.50 17.57
N LEU A 417 3.38 0.59 18.35
CA LEU A 417 1.93 0.59 18.64
C LEU A 417 1.53 1.86 19.37
N ILE A 418 2.27 2.24 20.42
CA ILE A 418 1.97 3.43 21.22
C ILE A 418 2.15 4.70 20.39
N ALA A 419 3.24 4.81 19.63
CA ALA A 419 3.50 5.96 18.77
C ALA A 419 2.39 6.12 17.71
N SER A 420 2.06 5.06 16.99
CA SER A 420 1.03 5.10 15.93
C SER A 420 -0.35 5.42 16.50
N THR A 421 -0.68 4.87 17.66
CA THR A 421 -1.95 5.16 18.35
C THR A 421 -2.02 6.63 18.78
N THR A 422 -0.91 7.17 19.29
CA THR A 422 -0.81 8.59 19.68
C THR A 422 -0.93 9.51 18.47
N VAL A 423 -0.31 9.14 17.33
CA VAL A 423 -0.50 9.87 16.07
C VAL A 423 -1.97 9.91 15.66
N VAL A 424 -2.65 8.76 15.65
CA VAL A 424 -4.07 8.71 15.29
C VAL A 424 -4.92 9.53 16.27
N TYR A 425 -4.63 9.47 17.56
CA TYR A 425 -5.33 10.26 18.59
C TYR A 425 -5.18 11.77 18.36
N GLN A 426 -3.96 12.26 18.12
CA GLN A 426 -3.70 13.69 17.93
C GLN A 426 -4.23 14.18 16.57
N LEU A 427 -3.99 13.40 15.50
CA LEU A 427 -4.37 13.77 14.16
C LEU A 427 -5.89 13.78 13.96
N GLN A 428 -6.64 12.87 14.60
CA GLN A 428 -8.10 12.93 14.53
C GLN A 428 -8.67 14.17 15.23
N GLU A 429 -8.08 14.61 16.35
CA GLU A 429 -8.53 15.85 17.00
C GLU A 429 -8.30 17.06 16.09
N GLU A 430 -7.10 17.18 15.52
CA GLU A 430 -6.75 18.25 14.58
C GLU A 430 -7.69 18.24 13.36
N LEU A 431 -7.83 17.09 12.69
CA LEU A 431 -8.57 17.03 11.44
C LEU A 431 -10.09 17.19 11.62
N LEU A 432 -10.68 16.50 12.60
CA LEU A 432 -12.13 16.52 12.80
C LEU A 432 -12.60 17.85 13.43
N ASN A 433 -11.83 18.41 14.37
CA ASN A 433 -12.26 19.62 15.10
C ASN A 433 -11.80 20.92 14.45
N GLU A 434 -10.57 20.96 13.91
CA GLU A 434 -9.96 22.21 13.43
C GLU A 434 -10.05 22.37 11.90
N HIS A 435 -10.00 21.26 11.16
CA HIS A 435 -9.98 21.26 9.69
C HIS A 435 -11.27 20.75 9.04
N GLY A 436 -12.33 20.50 9.83
CA GLY A 436 -13.67 20.19 9.32
C GLY A 436 -13.80 18.84 8.61
N TYR A 437 -12.97 17.86 8.97
CA TYR A 437 -13.14 16.50 8.45
C TYR A 437 -14.40 15.85 9.03
N ASP A 438 -15.17 15.22 8.16
CA ASP A 438 -16.34 14.42 8.56
C ASP A 438 -15.93 13.13 9.29
N TYR A 439 -14.89 12.46 8.78
CA TYR A 439 -14.36 11.22 9.32
C TYR A 439 -12.90 11.00 8.92
N LEU A 440 -12.17 10.21 9.71
CA LEU A 440 -10.80 9.80 9.44
C LEU A 440 -10.74 8.29 9.15
N LEU A 441 -10.23 7.95 7.95
CA LEU A 441 -9.91 6.57 7.56
C LEU A 441 -8.44 6.28 7.85
N THR A 442 -8.17 5.67 9.00
CA THR A 442 -6.80 5.32 9.43
C THR A 442 -6.09 4.34 8.49
N GLY A 443 -6.84 3.51 7.75
CA GLY A 443 -6.30 2.66 6.69
C GLY A 443 -5.66 3.43 5.53
N ARG A 444 -5.87 4.76 5.46
CA ARG A 444 -5.17 5.65 4.53
C ARG A 444 -3.74 5.98 4.96
N MET A 445 -3.35 5.60 6.18
CA MET A 445 -2.01 5.84 6.73
C MET A 445 -1.16 4.56 6.82
N THR A 446 -1.66 3.42 6.31
CA THR A 446 -0.92 2.15 6.26
C THR A 446 -0.10 2.02 4.98
N GLN A 447 0.99 1.24 5.05
CA GLN A 447 1.93 1.04 3.95
C GLN A 447 1.50 -0.03 2.93
N ASP A 448 0.25 -0.50 2.99
CA ASP A 448 -0.25 -1.51 2.05
C ASP A 448 -0.07 -1.07 0.58
N CYS A 449 -0.08 0.24 0.28
CA CYS A 449 0.15 0.74 -1.08
C CYS A 449 1.57 0.43 -1.62
N LEU A 450 2.60 0.51 -0.78
CA LEU A 450 3.98 0.16 -1.14
C LEU A 450 4.14 -1.35 -1.28
N GLU A 451 3.56 -2.12 -0.36
CA GLU A 451 3.63 -3.58 -0.40
C GLU A 451 2.90 -4.19 -1.62
N ASN A 452 1.79 -3.56 -2.02
CA ASN A 452 1.13 -3.89 -3.29
C ASN A 452 2.02 -3.57 -4.49
N LEU A 453 2.70 -2.42 -4.50
CA LEU A 453 3.66 -2.06 -5.56
C LEU A 453 4.80 -3.10 -5.64
N PHE A 454 5.39 -3.49 -4.51
CA PHE A 454 6.43 -4.51 -4.48
C PHE A 454 5.92 -5.87 -4.98
N SER A 455 4.70 -6.25 -4.60
CA SER A 455 4.06 -7.46 -5.10
C SER A 455 3.94 -7.46 -6.62
N VAL A 456 3.59 -6.32 -7.22
CA VAL A 456 3.51 -6.13 -8.69
C VAL A 456 4.87 -6.26 -9.35
N ILE A 457 5.90 -5.63 -8.78
CA ILE A 457 7.27 -5.71 -9.31
C ILE A 457 7.77 -7.17 -9.29
N ARG A 458 7.48 -7.90 -8.20
CA ARG A 458 7.87 -9.31 -8.04
C ARG A 458 7.16 -10.30 -8.98
N ILE A 459 6.09 -9.90 -9.67
CA ILE A 459 5.41 -10.75 -10.68
C ILE A 459 6.39 -11.16 -11.78
N LYS A 460 7.26 -10.23 -12.20
CA LYS A 460 8.22 -10.47 -13.27
C LYS A 460 9.35 -11.38 -12.83
N LYS A 461 9.89 -11.09 -11.66
CA LYS A 461 11.01 -11.80 -11.07
C LYS A 461 10.91 -11.71 -9.54
N PRO A 462 10.87 -12.83 -8.80
CA PRO A 462 10.70 -12.81 -7.34
C PRO A 462 11.73 -11.96 -6.60
N VAL A 463 12.97 -11.95 -7.10
CA VAL A 463 14.07 -11.08 -6.63
C VAL A 463 14.63 -10.36 -7.85
N PRO A 464 14.14 -9.15 -8.16
CA PRO A 464 14.58 -8.40 -9.34
C PRO A 464 16.01 -7.85 -9.15
N SER A 465 16.76 -7.64 -10.23
CA SER A 465 17.96 -6.80 -10.17
C SER A 465 17.61 -5.31 -10.11
N ALA A 466 18.60 -4.44 -9.96
CA ALA A 466 18.40 -2.99 -10.03
C ALA A 466 17.77 -2.53 -11.37
N TYR A 467 18.21 -3.12 -12.49
CA TYR A 467 17.63 -2.83 -13.80
C TYR A 467 16.18 -3.32 -13.90
N ASP A 468 15.92 -4.58 -13.52
CA ASP A 468 14.58 -5.17 -13.51
C ASP A 468 13.60 -4.35 -12.66
N PHE A 469 14.05 -3.94 -11.46
CA PHE A 469 13.28 -3.11 -10.53
C PHE A 469 12.92 -1.77 -11.17
N LYS A 470 13.92 -1.05 -11.70
CA LYS A 470 13.70 0.25 -12.35
C LYS A 470 12.71 0.13 -13.51
N TYR A 471 12.92 -0.85 -14.39
CA TYR A 471 12.05 -1.08 -15.54
C TYR A 471 10.61 -1.38 -15.10
N ALA A 472 10.43 -2.25 -14.10
CA ALA A 472 9.11 -2.57 -13.56
C ALA A 472 8.45 -1.37 -12.90
N LEU A 473 9.19 -0.59 -12.09
CA LEU A 473 8.68 0.61 -11.43
C LEU A 473 8.21 1.65 -12.45
N ARG A 474 9.03 1.92 -13.48
CA ARG A 474 8.69 2.81 -14.59
C ARG A 474 7.43 2.34 -15.32
N MET A 475 7.36 1.05 -15.66
CA MET A 475 6.18 0.46 -16.31
C MET A 475 4.93 0.66 -15.45
N VAL A 476 5.00 0.37 -14.16
CA VAL A 476 3.86 0.46 -13.24
C VAL A 476 3.39 1.91 -13.07
N CYS A 477 4.32 2.86 -12.92
CA CYS A 477 3.98 4.29 -12.79
C CYS A 477 3.41 4.87 -14.09
N VAL A 478 4.04 4.59 -15.24
CA VAL A 478 3.63 5.16 -16.54
C VAL A 478 2.32 4.55 -17.05
N SER A 479 2.14 3.24 -16.90
CA SER A 479 0.91 2.56 -17.33
C SER A 479 -0.21 2.61 -16.30
N GLN A 480 0.06 3.15 -15.11
CA GLN A 480 -0.85 3.15 -13.96
C GLN A 480 -1.39 1.73 -13.71
N PHE A 481 -0.50 0.74 -13.69
CA PHE A 481 -0.88 -0.66 -13.57
C PHE A 481 -1.28 -0.96 -12.12
N VAL A 482 -2.58 -0.85 -11.84
CA VAL A 482 -3.19 -1.18 -10.55
C VAL A 482 -3.69 -2.63 -10.61
N TYR A 483 -2.79 -3.58 -10.37
CA TYR A 483 -3.13 -4.99 -10.21
C TYR A 483 -2.51 -5.48 -8.91
N THR A 484 -3.23 -6.23 -8.10
CA THR A 484 -2.64 -6.90 -6.93
C THR A 484 -2.66 -8.40 -7.16
N PRO A 485 -1.50 -9.10 -7.13
CA PRO A 485 -1.47 -10.55 -7.23
C PRO A 485 -2.32 -11.21 -6.13
N LYS A 486 -3.05 -12.27 -6.49
CA LYS A 486 -3.80 -13.09 -5.52
C LYS A 486 -2.91 -13.71 -4.43
N THR A 487 -1.61 -13.81 -4.69
CA THR A 487 -0.60 -14.34 -3.76
C THR A 487 -0.07 -13.30 -2.77
N SER A 488 -0.44 -12.01 -2.91
CA SER A 488 -0.02 -10.97 -1.97
C SER A 488 -0.53 -11.26 -0.56
N GLY A 489 0.34 -11.07 0.44
CA GLY A 489 0.01 -11.28 1.85
C GLY A 489 -0.68 -10.09 2.52
N TYR A 490 -0.92 -9.02 1.74
CA TYR A 490 -1.41 -7.72 2.18
C TYR A 490 -2.80 -7.48 1.64
N THR A 491 -3.45 -6.45 2.19
CA THR A 491 -4.76 -6.04 1.71
C THR A 491 -4.65 -5.30 0.39
N VAL A 492 -5.62 -5.52 -0.51
CA VAL A 492 -5.64 -4.88 -1.83
C VAL A 492 -5.78 -3.37 -1.66
N ASP A 493 -4.80 -2.62 -2.17
CA ASP A 493 -4.84 -1.17 -2.19
C ASP A 493 -5.52 -0.68 -3.48
N ASP A 494 -6.79 -0.33 -3.39
CA ASP A 494 -7.55 0.23 -4.51
C ASP A 494 -7.31 1.75 -4.76
N ARG A 495 -6.18 2.31 -4.29
CA ARG A 495 -5.80 3.70 -4.65
C ARG A 495 -5.39 3.78 -6.12
N GLU A 496 -5.73 4.89 -6.78
CA GLU A 496 -5.32 5.19 -8.14
C GLU A 496 -4.05 6.05 -8.19
N TYR A 497 -3.30 5.96 -9.28
CA TYR A 497 -2.13 6.82 -9.48
C TYR A 497 -2.56 8.26 -9.77
N LEU A 498 -2.06 9.21 -8.97
CA LEU A 498 -2.48 10.61 -9.10
C LEU A 498 -1.98 11.25 -10.41
N ALA A 499 -0.72 11.00 -10.76
CA ALA A 499 -0.11 11.58 -11.94
C ALA A 499 -0.34 10.68 -13.16
N ASP A 500 -0.99 11.22 -14.18
CA ASP A 500 -0.98 10.64 -15.51
C ASP A 500 0.25 11.16 -16.26
N LEU A 501 1.35 10.41 -16.23
CA LEU A 501 2.62 10.78 -16.87
C LEU A 501 2.45 11.12 -18.36
N PHE A 502 1.51 10.47 -19.02
CA PHE A 502 1.24 10.73 -20.42
C PHE A 502 0.48 12.03 -20.70
N SER A 503 -0.23 12.59 -19.71
CA SER A 503 -0.94 13.87 -19.84
C SER A 503 0.02 15.06 -19.93
N ALA A 504 1.27 14.89 -19.50
CA ALA A 504 2.27 15.94 -19.47
C ALA A 504 2.95 16.20 -20.82
N CYS A 505 2.86 15.28 -21.79
CA CYS A 505 3.50 15.41 -23.09
C CYS A 505 2.65 16.31 -24.00
N PRO A 506 3.03 17.58 -24.24
CA PRO A 506 2.31 18.43 -25.18
C PRO A 506 2.41 17.77 -26.55
N ARG A 507 1.29 17.62 -27.26
CA ARG A 507 1.35 17.33 -28.69
C ARG A 507 2.15 18.47 -29.32
N ALA A 508 3.31 18.19 -29.90
CA ALA A 508 3.82 19.06 -30.95
C ALA A 508 2.70 19.17 -31.99
N ALA A 509 2.14 20.37 -32.14
CA ALA A 509 1.14 20.63 -33.16
C ALA A 509 1.72 20.18 -34.51
N PRO A 510 0.95 19.50 -35.36
CA PRO A 510 1.39 19.27 -36.73
C PRO A 510 1.67 20.64 -37.35
N GLN A 511 2.94 20.92 -37.67
CA GLN A 511 3.29 22.06 -38.48
C GLN A 511 2.51 21.92 -39.79
N GLU A 512 1.64 22.89 -40.05
CA GLU A 512 0.98 23.00 -41.35
C GLU A 512 2.08 23.05 -42.43
N PRO A 513 1.96 22.26 -43.51
CA PRO A 513 2.91 22.35 -44.60
C PRO A 513 2.81 23.76 -45.20
N THR A 514 3.87 24.53 -45.08
CA THR A 514 4.06 25.79 -45.80
C THR A 514 3.83 25.53 -47.28
N PRO A 515 2.90 26.24 -47.94
CA PRO A 515 2.70 26.11 -49.38
C PRO A 515 3.92 26.70 -50.10
N THR A 516 4.63 25.87 -50.84
CA THR A 516 5.52 26.28 -51.94
C THR A 516 4.77 26.26 -53.25
#